data_AF-A0A8C4MKS0-F1
#
_entry.id   AF-A0A8C4MKS0-F1
#
_cell.length_a   1.000
_cell.length_b   1.000
_cell.length_c   1.000
_cell.angle_alpha   90.00
_cell.angle_beta   90.00
_cell.angle_gamma   90.00
#
_symmetry.space_group_name_H-M   'P 1'
#
loop_
_entity.id
_entity.type
_entity.pdbx_description
1 polymer ?
#
loop_
_entity_poly.entity_id
_entity_poly.type
_entity_poly.pdbx_seq_one_letter_code
_entity_poly.pdbx_strand_id
1 'polypeptide(L)' 'MASSMADSYGFIKVFNDMQAPKPSMPEEVKKHKKVVLFCLNKNKKILWKKGQEILVGSDV' A
#
# COMPACT_ATOMS: atom_id res chain seq x y z
N MET A 1 1.64 22.83 12.32
CA MET A 1 0.68 21.76 12.00
C MET A 1 1.22 20.46 12.59
N ALA A 2 0.53 19.84 13.53
CA ALA A 2 0.90 18.53 14.06
C ALA A 2 -0.20 17.54 13.67
N SER A 3 0.06 16.69 12.68
CA SER A 3 -0.84 15.59 12.32
C SER A 3 -0.52 14.40 13.22
N SER A 4 -1.45 14.05 14.12
CA SER A 4 -1.35 12.87 14.97
C SER A 4 -1.24 11.60 14.11
N MET A 5 -0.04 11.06 14.01
CA MET A 5 0.38 9.98 13.12
C MET A 5 0.05 8.57 13.67
N ALA A 6 -0.97 8.45 14.53
CA ALA A 6 -1.18 7.29 15.40
C ALA A 6 -1.61 5.99 14.69
N ASP A 7 -1.96 6.03 13.41
CA ASP A 7 -2.35 4.84 12.62
C ASP A 7 -1.35 4.55 11.47
N SER A 8 -0.11 5.05 11.56
CA SER A 8 0.89 4.96 10.49
C SER A 8 1.53 3.57 10.31
N TYR A 9 1.47 2.68 11.29
CA TYR A 9 2.20 1.40 11.21
C TYR A 9 1.75 0.54 10.01
N GLY A 10 0.43 0.47 9.77
CA GLY A 10 -0.13 -0.23 8.61
C GLY A 10 0.26 0.42 7.29
N PHE A 11 0.29 1.76 7.24
CA PHE A 11 0.74 2.53 6.06
C PHE A 11 2.22 2.31 5.77
N ILE A 12 3.08 2.46 6.78
CA ILE A 12 4.54 2.32 6.66
C ILE A 12 4.89 0.91 6.18
N LYS A 13 4.21 -0.12 6.71
CA LYS A 13 4.41 -1.50 6.25
C LYS A 13 4.11 -1.64 4.76
N VAL A 14 2.94 -1.19 4.29
CA VAL A 14 2.59 -1.34 2.88
C VAL A 14 3.49 -0.49 1.97
N PHE A 15 3.87 0.70 2.42
CA PHE A 15 4.81 1.55 1.68
C PHE A 15 6.19 0.88 1.56
N ASN A 16 6.68 0.25 2.63
CA ASN A 16 7.91 -0.53 2.59
C ASN A 16 7.79 -1.76 1.70
N ASP A 17 6.65 -2.47 1.73
CA ASP A 17 6.40 -3.62 0.85
C ASP A 17 6.38 -3.20 -0.64
N MET A 18 5.94 -1.97 -0.95
CA MET A 18 6.00 -1.40 -2.30
C MET A 18 7.42 -0.98 -2.72
N GLN A 19 8.24 -0.52 -1.77
CA GLN A 19 9.62 -0.09 -2.04
C GLN A 19 10.65 -1.22 -1.93
N ALA A 20 10.25 -2.40 -1.45
CA ALA A 20 11.15 -3.54 -1.24
C ALA A 20 11.86 -3.95 -2.56
N PRO A 21 13.13 -4.37 -2.49
CA PRO A 21 13.89 -4.80 -3.66
C PRO A 21 13.16 -5.89 -4.45
N LYS A 22 13.31 -5.87 -5.77
CA LYS A 22 12.59 -6.73 -6.72
C LYS A 22 12.63 -8.20 -6.28
N PRO A 23 11.48 -8.90 -6.23
CA PRO A 23 11.45 -10.33 -6.03
C PRO A 23 12.30 -11.05 -7.10
N SER A 24 12.96 -12.13 -6.71
CA SER A 24 13.84 -12.90 -7.60
C SER A 24 13.06 -13.73 -8.62
N MET A 25 11.80 -14.04 -8.33
CA MET A 25 10.94 -14.86 -9.19
C MET A 25 9.88 -14.02 -9.93
N PRO A 26 9.68 -14.25 -11.25
CA PRO A 26 8.66 -13.53 -12.03
C PRO A 26 7.24 -13.63 -11.47
N GLU A 27 6.92 -14.76 -10.84
CA GLU A 27 5.60 -15.04 -10.28
C GLU A 27 5.31 -14.23 -9.00
N GLU A 28 6.35 -13.90 -8.23
CA GLU A 28 6.27 -13.02 -7.07
C GLU A 28 6.14 -11.55 -7.50
N VAL A 29 6.78 -11.15 -8.60
CA VAL A 29 6.66 -9.80 -9.18
C VAL A 29 5.22 -9.50 -9.57
N LYS A 30 4.48 -10.49 -10.11
CA LYS A 30 3.06 -10.29 -10.46
C LYS A 30 2.16 -10.02 -9.25
N LYS A 31 2.56 -10.46 -8.05
CA LYS A 31 1.84 -10.25 -6.79
C LYS A 31 2.22 -8.93 -6.10
N HIS A 32 3.22 -8.19 -6.59
CA HIS A 32 3.57 -6.88 -6.05
C HIS A 32 2.44 -5.88 -6.28
N LYS A 33 2.21 -5.03 -5.28
CA LYS A 33 1.25 -3.93 -5.37
C LYS A 33 1.87 -2.79 -6.17
N LYS A 34 1.28 -2.49 -7.33
CA LYS A 34 1.68 -1.39 -8.23
C LYS A 34 1.05 -0.07 -7.81
N VAL A 35 -0.25 -0.09 -7.53
CA VAL A 35 -1.01 1.07 -7.10
C VAL A 35 -1.86 0.67 -5.91
N VAL A 36 -1.99 1.61 -4.97
CA VAL A 36 -2.65 1.37 -3.72
C VAL A 36 -3.48 2.58 -3.33
N LEU A 37 -4.72 2.38 -2.91
CA LEU A 37 -5.59 3.48 -2.52
C LEU A 37 -5.71 3.62 -0.99
N PHE A 38 -5.47 4.84 -0.53
CA PHE A 38 -5.69 5.24 0.84
C PHE A 38 -6.90 6.17 0.94
N CYS A 39 -7.63 6.10 2.05
CA CYS A 39 -8.75 6.97 2.36
C CYS A 39 -8.61 7.54 3.77
N LEU A 40 -9.17 8.72 4.01
CA LEU A 40 -9.30 9.26 5.37
C LEU A 40 -10.64 8.81 5.98
N ASN A 41 -10.61 8.36 7.22
CA ASN A 41 -11.85 8.11 7.97
C ASN A 41 -12.41 9.41 8.58
N LYS A 42 -13.58 9.31 9.25
CA LYS A 42 -14.25 10.45 9.91
C LYS A 42 -13.35 11.17 10.92
N ASN A 43 -12.38 10.46 11.50
CA ASN A 43 -11.43 10.99 12.46
C ASN A 43 -10.12 11.48 11.80
N LYS A 44 -10.14 11.71 10.47
CA LYS A 44 -8.99 12.13 9.66
C LYS A 44 -7.78 11.19 9.76
N LYS A 45 -8.01 9.92 10.05
CA LYS A 45 -6.96 8.90 10.07
C LYS A 45 -6.86 8.24 8.71
N ILE A 46 -5.63 7.96 8.27
CA ILE A 46 -5.35 7.26 7.01
C ILE A 46 -5.69 5.78 7.18
N LEU A 47 -6.57 5.27 6.34
CA LEU A 47 -6.94 3.86 6.23
C LEU A 47 -6.58 3.33 4.84
N TRP A 48 -6.07 2.10 4.81
CA TRP A 48 -5.96 1.34 3.58
C TRP A 48 -7.34 0.85 3.12
N LYS A 49 -7.67 1.04 1.85
CA LYS A 49 -8.90 0.48 1.29
C LYS A 49 -8.63 -0.89 0.69
N LYS A 50 -8.90 -1.94 1.48
CA LYS A 50 -8.67 -3.34 1.09
C LYS A 50 -9.42 -3.65 -0.22
N GLY A 51 -8.72 -4.23 -1.19
CA GLY A 51 -9.30 -4.59 -2.49
C GLY A 51 -9.34 -3.46 -3.51
N GLN A 52 -8.83 -2.28 -3.18
CA GLN A 52 -8.58 -1.18 -4.14
C GLN A 52 -7.08 -1.00 -4.36
N GLU A 53 -6.46 -2.11 -4.77
CA GLU A 53 -5.04 -2.23 -5.05
C GLU A 53 -4.88 -2.86 -6.44
N ILE A 54 -3.97 -2.30 -7.24
CA ILE A 54 -3.62 -2.83 -8.56
C ILE A 54 -2.31 -3.59 -8.40
N LEU A 55 -2.28 -4.83 -8.88
CA LEU A 55 -1.08 -5.64 -8.88
C LEU A 55 -0.25 -5.36 -10.14
N VAL A 56 1.06 -5.55 -10.07
CA VAL A 56 1.97 -5.33 -11.22
C VAL A 56 1.61 -6.22 -12.41
N GLY A 57 1.11 -7.43 -12.16
CA GLY A 57 0.69 -8.37 -13.19
C GLY A 57 -0.75 -8.19 -13.69
N SER A 58 -1.46 -7.15 -13.26
CA SER A 58 -2.79 -6.82 -13.78
C SER A 58 -2.65 -6.00 -15.07
N ASP A 59 -3.14 -6.54 -16.19
CA ASP A 59 -3.33 -5.78 -17.41
C ASP A 59 -4.51 -4.81 -17.20
N VAL A 60 -4.26 -3.51 -17.38
CA VAL A 60 -5.27 -2.43 -17.32
C VAL A 60 -5.79 -2.16 -18.72
#